data_AF-A0A9D5TTE1-F1
#
_entry.id   AF-A0A9D5TTE1-F1
#
_cell.length_a   1.000
_cell.length_b   1.000
_cell.length_c   1.000
_cell.angle_alpha   90.00
_cell.angle_beta   90.00
_cell.angle_gamma   90.00
#
_symmetry.space_group_name_H-M   'P 1'
#
loop_
_entity.id
_entity.type
_entity.pdbx_description
1 polymer ?
#
loop_
_entity_poly.entity_id
_entity_poly.type
_entity_poly.pdbx_seq_one_letter_code
_entity_poly.pdbx_strand_id
1 'polypeptide(L)' 'MSYLGIELGSTRIKAVKINGEYSPVSSGDYVWASEFKNGIWTYDVNEAWTGIKTALKDVDNLLDVKYAG' A
#
# COMPACT_ATOMS: atom_id res chain seq x y z
N MET A 1 -19.18 -8.35 2.91
CA MET A 1 -18.50 -7.04 2.97
C MET A 1 -17.01 -7.28 3.10
N SER A 2 -16.18 -6.53 2.39
CA SER A 2 -14.73 -6.56 2.55
C SER A 2 -14.21 -5.14 2.78
N TYR A 3 -13.15 -5.01 3.56
CA TYR A 3 -12.53 -3.74 3.88
C TYR A 3 -11.05 -3.77 3.47
N LEU A 4 -10.52 -2.64 3.02
CA LEU A 4 -9.12 -2.49 2.62
C LEU A 4 -8.42 -1.53 3.58
N GLY A 5 -7.34 -1.98 4.20
CA GLY A 5 -6.42 -1.15 4.97
C GLY A 5 -5.13 -0.89 4.19
N ILE A 6 -4.59 0.31 4.30
CA ILE A 6 -3.28 0.69 3.74
C ILE A 6 -2.43 1.32 4.85
N GLU A 7 -1.19 0.86 4.98
CA GLU A 7 -0.20 1.37 5.94
C GLU A 7 1.02 1.88 5.16
N LEU A 8 1.46 3.11 5.43
CA LEU A 8 2.73 3.66 4.94
C LEU A 8 3.74 3.65 6.09
N GLY A 9 4.31 2.47 6.36
CA GLY A 9 5.34 2.29 7.38
C GLY A 9 6.70 2.79 6.89
N SER A 10 7.67 2.93 7.81
CA SER A 10 8.99 3.50 7.47
C SER A 10 9.84 2.63 6.55
N THR A 11 9.57 1.33 6.48
CA THR A 11 10.33 0.37 5.66
C THR A 11 9.46 -0.35 4.64
N ARG A 12 8.13 -0.27 4.77
CA ARG A 12 7.18 -0.92 3.88
C ARG A 12 5.89 -0.13 3.75
N ILE A 13 5.34 -0.13 2.54
CA ILE A 13 3.93 0.13 2.29
C ILE A 13 3.22 -1.21 2.29
N LYS A 14 2.09 -1.33 2.99
CA LYS A 14 1.28 -2.56 3.04
C LYS A 14 -0.16 -2.27 2.65
N ALA A 15 -0.79 -3.21 1.98
CA ALA A 15 -2.23 -3.24 1.76
C ALA A 15 -2.78 -4.58 2.26
N VAL A 16 -3.90 -4.55 2.99
CA VAL A 16 -4.53 -5.76 3.54
C VAL A 16 -6.04 -5.69 3.32
N LYS A 17 -6.60 -6.73 2.70
CA LYS A 17 -8.05 -6.93 2.61
C LYS A 17 -8.51 -7.82 3.76
N ILE A 18 -9.53 -7.38 4.50
CA ILE A 18 -10.19 -8.17 5.55
C ILE A 18 -11.64 -8.48 5.17
N ASN A 19 -12.18 -9.58 5.70
CA ASN A 19 -13.59 -9.94 5.56
C ASN A 19 -14.46 -9.30 6.69
N GLY A 20 -15.77 -9.59 6.68
CA GLY A 20 -16.70 -9.12 7.72
C GLY A 20 -16.48 -9.69 9.12
N GLU A 21 -15.62 -10.70 9.25
CA GLU A 21 -15.21 -11.32 10.52
C GLU A 21 -13.86 -10.76 11.01
N TYR A 22 -13.40 -9.66 10.41
CA TYR A 22 -12.12 -9.01 10.70
C TYR A 22 -10.87 -9.88 10.44
N SER A 23 -11.02 -10.95 9.66
CA SER A 23 -9.92 -11.83 9.29
C SER A 23 -9.23 -11.36 8.00
N PRO A 24 -7.88 -11.36 7.93
CA PRO A 24 -7.14 -11.10 6.69
C PRO A 24 -7.48 -12.13 5.61
N VAL A 25 -7.69 -11.66 4.39
CA VAL A 25 -8.04 -12.48 3.22
C VAL A 25 -6.93 -12.46 2.17
N SER A 26 -6.33 -11.29 1.96
CA SER A 26 -5.21 -11.09 1.02
C SER A 26 -4.41 -9.86 1.44
N SER A 27 -3.14 -9.83 1.06
CA SER A 27 -2.21 -8.76 1.41
C SER A 27 -1.18 -8.55 0.31
N GLY A 28 -0.68 -7.32 0.22
CA GLY A 28 0.43 -6.95 -0.64
C GLY A 28 1.36 -5.97 0.07
N ASP A 29 2.61 -5.90 -0.37
CA ASP A 29 3.58 -4.98 0.20
C ASP A 29 4.57 -4.43 -0.83
N TYR A 30 5.23 -3.34 -0.45
CA TYR A 30 6.31 -2.72 -1.19
C TYR A 30 7.38 -2.23 -0.23
N VAL A 31 8.62 -2.65 -0.44
CA VAL A 31 9.76 -2.17 0.35
C VAL A 31 10.24 -0.84 -0.20
N TRP A 32 10.46 0.12 0.68
CA TRP A 32 10.96 1.44 0.38
C TRP A 32 11.80 1.96 1.55
N ALA A 33 12.56 3.02 1.34
CA ALA A 33 13.37 3.63 2.37
C ALA A 33 13.37 5.15 2.23
N SER A 34 13.42 5.84 3.37
CA SER A 34 13.63 7.29 3.38
C SER A 34 15.05 7.63 2.97
N GLU A 35 15.22 8.76 2.30
CA GLU A 35 16.50 9.38 2.05
C GLU A 35 16.71 10.57 3.00
N PHE A 36 17.92 10.75 3.50
CA PHE A 36 18.24 11.91 4.34
C PHE A 36 18.56 13.12 3.46
N LYS A 37 17.61 14.05 3.31
CA LYS A 37 17.71 15.24 2.47
C LYS A 37 17.61 16.49 3.32
N ASN A 38 18.60 17.37 3.24
CA ASN A 38 18.60 18.68 3.92
C ASN A 38 18.30 18.60 5.44
N GLY A 39 18.79 17.57 6.12
CA GLY A 39 18.56 17.38 7.55
C GLY A 39 17.26 16.64 7.92
N ILE A 40 16.48 16.18 6.93
CA ILE A 40 15.16 15.56 7.14
C ILE A 40 15.08 14.23 6.37
N TRP A 41 14.61 13.18 7.05
CA TRP A 41 14.24 11.92 6.40
C TRP A 41 13.02 12.11 5.52
N THR A 42 13.21 11.95 4.23
CA THR A 42 12.23 12.28 3.19
C THR A 42 11.97 11.06 2.34
N TYR A 43 10.69 10.78 2.09
CA TYR A 43 10.29 9.79 1.11
C TYR A 43 9.90 10.46 -0.19
N ASP A 44 10.22 9.83 -1.31
CA ASP A 44 9.80 10.32 -2.62
C ASP A 44 8.30 10.04 -2.84
N VAL A 45 7.55 11.07 -3.24
CA VAL A 45 6.10 10.95 -3.44
C VAL A 45 5.76 10.05 -4.64
N ASN A 46 6.58 10.01 -5.68
CA ASN A 46 6.37 9.09 -6.81
C ASN A 46 6.67 7.65 -6.42
N GLU A 47 7.68 7.43 -5.58
CA GLU A 47 7.94 6.11 -4.98
C GLU A 47 6.77 5.68 -4.10
N ALA A 48 6.19 6.59 -3.30
CA ALA A 48 4.99 6.30 -2.51
C ALA A 48 3.82 5.84 -3.40
N TRP A 49 3.55 6.53 -4.51
CA TRP A 49 2.52 6.11 -5.46
C TRP A 49 2.82 4.78 -6.12
N THR A 50 4.09 4.53 -6.45
CA THR A 50 4.54 3.24 -7.02
C THR A 50 4.33 2.12 -6.01
N GLY A 51 4.67 2.33 -4.75
CA GLY A 51 4.50 1.35 -3.69
C GLY A 51 3.04 1.08 -3.35
N ILE A 52 2.19 2.11 -3.30
CA ILE A 52 0.73 1.94 -3.11
C ILE A 52 0.16 1.08 -4.24
N LYS A 53 0.46 1.42 -5.50
CA LYS A 53 -0.04 0.64 -6.65
C LYS A 53 0.44 -0.80 -6.59
N THR A 54 1.72 -1.02 -6.27
CA THR A 54 2.30 -2.37 -6.18
C THR A 54 1.63 -3.18 -5.08
N ALA A 55 1.51 -2.63 -3.86
CA ALA A 55 0.84 -3.30 -2.75
C ALA A 55 -0.63 -3.61 -3.06
N LEU A 56 -1.35 -2.72 -3.77
CA LEU A 56 -2.72 -2.97 -4.20
C LEU A 56 -2.84 -4.04 -5.28
N LYS A 57 -1.87 -4.14 -6.20
CA LYS A 57 -1.85 -5.16 -7.24
C LYS A 57 -1.77 -6.56 -6.62
N ASP A 58 -0.98 -6.71 -5.58
CA ASP A 58 -0.77 -7.99 -4.90
C ASP A 58 -1.98 -8.40 -4.03
N VAL A 59 -2.85 -7.44 -3.67
CA VAL A 59 -4.16 -7.73 -3.07
C VAL A 59 -5.17 -8.04 -4.17
N ASP A 60 -5.24 -9.30 -4.60
CA ASP A 60 -6.23 -9.82 -5.56
C ASP A 60 -6.40 -9.00 -6.85
N ASN A 61 -5.32 -8.36 -7.34
CA ASN A 61 -5.35 -7.46 -8.50
C ASN A 61 -6.36 -6.31 -8.36
N LEU A 62 -6.48 -5.68 -7.18
CA LEU A 62 -7.37 -4.54 -6.96
C LEU A 62 -7.15 -3.36 -7.92
N LEU A 63 -6.04 -3.32 -8.67
CA LEU A 63 -5.81 -2.32 -9.72
C LEU A 63 -6.71 -2.48 -10.97
N ASP A 64 -7.34 -3.63 -11.18
CA ASP A 64 -8.32 -3.83 -12.26
C ASP A 64 -9.74 -3.40 -11.88
N VAL A 65 -9.95 -2.96 -10.64
CA VAL A 65 -11.22 -2.40 -10.21
C VAL A 65 -11.33 -1.00 -10.81
N LYS A 66 -12.15 -0.88 -11.87
CA LYS A 66 -12.43 0.38 -12.55
C LYS A 66 -12.74 1.47 -11.53
N TYR A 67 -11.96 2.54 -11.54
CA TYR A 67 -12.34 3.79 -10.89
C TYR A 67 -13.71 4.19 -11.46
N ALA A 68 -14.75 4.10 -10.63
CA ALA A 68 -16.01 4.77 -10.89
C ALA A 68 -15.75 6.26 -10.63
N GLY A 69 -15.36 6.97 -11.70
CA GLY A 69 -15.47 8.42 -11.75
C GLY A 69 -16.93 8.85 -11.77
#